data_AF-A0A1T5J280-F1
#
_entry.id   AF-A0A1T5J280-F1
#
_cell.length_a   1.000
_cell.length_b   1.000
_cell.length_c   1.000
_cell.angle_alpha   90.00
_cell.angle_beta   90.00
_cell.angle_gamma   90.00
#
_symmetry.space_group_name_H-M   'P 1'
#
loop_
_entity.id
_entity.type
_entity.pdbx_description
1 polymer ?
#
loop_
_entity_poly.entity_id
_entity_poly.type
_entity_poly.pdbx_seq_one_letter_code
_entity_poly.pdbx_strand_id
1 'polypeptide(L)'
;MPFTADHRHSPHRTTSPRPHRTGSRARRVTAALAAPVLGLTLLAPAAQASPGTDPEAAGRALLHRIGAPPATTADGPVWSPTATGFASVPTDELPDGTTGGAGGRTVTVRDAADLAAFAAADEPLTILVQGTLDVEPFGSMIDVASDKTIVGAATGGELVGGGLRLLEVENVIIRNLTFRDSYVAADWDGKSADNDNDGIRIDTSDHVWVDHNEFARLGDGQLDVRKDSTAVTASWNSFHDHNKTLGVGWTDNVVTTLTLHHNRFSNVHQRNGSIDNVALGHLYNNWLSGVSSYGTTSRGGSTLLVESSVYENARNPLILSGDAARLHQRDNLFRGNWGEEPAETGPTFEASDLYEYTADDVEDVVPLLTRYAGTRSSRDERLGRQVMVAQDGTGDFLSVQAAVGAASRSLRPVEIVVGPGTYREVLSVWPGAEGLTIRGATGDPADVVVTYDKPASDWATATVLADGVTLRDLTLENTYDAEANGPRETLALRDAGDGTVLDDVALVGGGRSTDDPRDS
;
A
#
# COMPACT_ATOMS: atom_id res chain seq x y z
N MET A 1 -8.29 15.57 25.98
CA MET A 1 -8.01 15.03 27.32
C MET A 1 -7.05 13.86 27.14
N PRO A 2 -5.76 13.96 27.50
CA PRO A 2 -4.81 12.89 27.17
C PRO A 2 -4.86 11.81 28.25
N PHE A 3 -5.00 10.54 27.86
CA PHE A 3 -4.78 9.40 28.74
C PHE A 3 -3.47 8.71 28.37
N THR A 4 -2.57 8.76 29.34
CA THR A 4 -1.24 8.17 29.41
C THR A 4 -1.29 6.65 29.48
N ALA A 5 -0.42 5.98 28.71
CA ALA A 5 -0.10 4.57 28.84
C ALA A 5 0.86 4.33 30.03
N ASP A 6 0.51 3.43 30.96
CA ASP A 6 1.42 2.94 32.00
C ASP A 6 1.73 1.46 31.72
N HIS A 7 2.96 1.19 31.29
CA HIS A 7 3.51 -0.15 31.14
C HIS A 7 3.87 -0.73 32.52
N ARG A 8 3.32 -1.90 32.87
CA ARG A 8 3.90 -2.74 33.93
C ARG A 8 4.09 -4.18 33.47
N HIS A 9 5.37 -4.51 33.31
CA HIS A 9 5.90 -5.86 33.24
C HIS A 9 5.84 -6.53 34.63
N SER A 10 5.41 -7.79 34.67
CA SER A 10 5.78 -8.73 35.75
C SER A 10 5.82 -10.16 35.20
N PRO A 11 6.83 -10.97 35.55
CA PRO A 11 7.06 -12.27 34.93
C PRO A 11 6.41 -13.41 35.73
N HIS A 12 5.67 -14.29 35.08
CA HIS A 12 5.25 -15.56 35.67
C HIS A 12 5.87 -16.76 34.95
N ARG A 13 6.82 -17.40 35.65
CA ARG A 13 7.25 -18.79 35.43
C ARG A 13 6.15 -19.75 35.85
N THR A 14 5.79 -20.71 35.00
CA THR A 14 5.28 -22.06 35.39
C THR A 14 5.61 -23.05 34.26
N THR A 15 6.64 -23.90 34.43
CA THR A 15 6.57 -25.34 34.71
C THR A 15 5.62 -26.16 33.83
N SER A 16 6.23 -26.90 32.90
CA SER A 16 5.67 -27.96 32.06
C SER A 16 5.39 -29.24 32.86
N PRO A 17 4.47 -30.11 32.37
CA PRO A 17 4.77 -31.53 32.35
C PRO A 17 4.46 -32.21 31.01
N ARG A 18 5.36 -33.13 30.63
CA ARG A 18 5.21 -34.12 29.54
C ARG A 18 4.02 -35.08 29.78
N PRO A 19 3.62 -35.80 28.72
CA PRO A 19 3.82 -37.25 28.79
C PRO A 19 4.41 -37.89 27.51
N HIS A 20 5.08 -39.03 27.74
CA HIS A 20 5.63 -39.96 26.76
C HIS A 20 4.57 -40.85 26.09
N ARG A 21 4.77 -41.21 24.81
CA ARG A 21 4.90 -42.60 24.29
C ARG A 21 5.01 -42.63 22.75
N THR A 22 6.19 -42.95 22.22
CA THR A 22 6.58 -44.23 21.56
C THR A 22 5.89 -44.56 20.23
N GLY A 23 6.69 -44.58 19.16
CA GLY A 23 6.35 -45.17 17.86
C GLY A 23 7.54 -45.15 16.91
N SER A 24 8.43 -46.14 17.02
CA SER A 24 9.60 -46.31 16.15
C SER A 24 9.21 -46.85 14.77
N ARG A 25 9.73 -46.25 13.69
CA ARG A 25 10.05 -46.98 12.46
C ARG A 25 11.41 -46.54 11.93
N ALA A 26 12.28 -47.54 11.79
CA ALA A 26 13.64 -47.44 11.31
C ALA A 26 13.73 -47.61 9.79
N ARG A 27 14.93 -47.28 9.26
CA ARG A 27 15.51 -47.51 7.91
C ARG A 27 15.44 -46.28 7.00
N ARG A 28 16.52 -45.81 6.36
CA ARG A 28 17.85 -46.37 6.05
C ARG A 28 18.84 -45.19 5.94
N VAL A 29 20.03 -45.35 6.52
CA VAL A 29 21.19 -44.48 6.29
C VAL A 29 21.90 -45.00 5.05
N THR A 30 21.95 -44.20 3.99
CA THR A 30 22.90 -44.36 2.88
C THR A 30 24.07 -43.41 3.15
N ALA A 31 25.22 -43.98 3.49
CA ALA A 31 26.48 -43.28 3.55
C ALA A 31 26.92 -42.92 2.12
N ALA A 32 27.02 -41.63 1.82
CA ALA A 32 27.72 -41.13 0.64
C ALA A 32 29.08 -40.59 1.08
N LEU A 33 30.13 -41.12 0.45
CA LEU A 33 31.53 -40.74 0.64
C LEU A 33 31.75 -39.25 0.34
N ALA A 34 32.35 -38.54 1.28
CA ALA A 34 32.86 -37.20 1.08
C ALA A 34 34.10 -37.22 0.16
N ALA A 35 34.05 -36.45 -0.93
CA ALA A 35 35.22 -36.02 -1.68
C ALA A 35 35.47 -34.54 -1.35
N PRO A 36 36.71 -34.11 -1.04
CA PRO A 36 36.99 -32.71 -0.79
C PRO A 36 37.01 -31.96 -2.12
N VAL A 37 35.97 -31.16 -2.38
CA VAL A 37 36.03 -30.14 -3.42
C VAL A 37 36.82 -28.97 -2.83
N LEU A 38 38.06 -28.79 -3.28
CA LEU A 38 38.78 -27.52 -3.09
C LEU A 38 38.00 -26.43 -3.82
N GLY A 39 37.20 -25.66 -3.08
CA GLY A 39 36.65 -24.41 -3.56
C GLY A 39 37.78 -23.39 -3.65
N LEU A 40 38.27 -23.11 -4.85
CA LEU A 40 39.03 -21.90 -5.13
C LEU A 40 38.07 -20.72 -4.96
N THR A 41 38.11 -20.06 -3.79
CA THR A 41 37.52 -18.74 -3.61
C THR A 41 38.36 -17.74 -4.40
N LEU A 42 37.99 -17.49 -5.64
CA LEU A 42 38.42 -16.30 -6.36
C LEU A 42 37.76 -15.10 -5.67
N LEU A 43 38.49 -14.47 -4.76
CA LEU A 43 38.19 -13.12 -4.28
C LEU A 43 38.23 -12.21 -5.51
N ALA A 44 37.06 -11.92 -6.08
CA ALA A 44 36.92 -10.83 -7.02
C ALA A 44 37.21 -9.53 -6.26
N PRO A 45 38.07 -8.64 -6.78
CA PRO A 45 38.27 -7.35 -6.15
C PRO A 45 36.95 -6.58 -6.15
N ALA A 46 36.63 -5.93 -5.03
CA ALA A 46 35.52 -4.99 -4.93
C ALA A 46 35.61 -4.01 -6.10
N ALA A 47 34.62 -4.05 -6.99
CA ALA A 47 34.56 -3.15 -8.13
C ALA A 47 34.23 -1.76 -7.59
N GLN A 48 35.24 -0.88 -7.56
CA GLN A 48 35.04 0.54 -7.34
C GLN A 48 34.17 1.08 -8.47
N ALA A 49 33.12 1.84 -8.11
CA ALA A 49 32.29 2.57 -9.06
C ALA A 49 33.19 3.35 -10.01
N SER A 50 32.92 3.30 -11.32
CA SER A 50 33.67 4.13 -12.27
C SER A 50 33.33 5.60 -12.00
N PRO A 51 34.30 6.45 -11.64
CA PRO A 51 34.05 7.87 -11.49
C PRO A 51 33.60 8.43 -12.84
N GLY A 52 32.43 9.08 -12.89
CA GLY A 52 31.95 9.79 -14.08
C GLY A 52 30.84 9.11 -14.89
N THR A 53 30.01 8.25 -14.28
CA THR A 53 28.77 7.83 -14.94
C THR A 53 27.71 8.91 -14.73
N ASP A 54 27.37 9.66 -15.79
CA ASP A 54 26.24 10.59 -15.82
C ASP A 54 24.96 9.87 -15.32
N PRO A 55 24.38 10.26 -14.17
CA PRO A 55 23.19 9.60 -13.61
C PRO A 55 22.00 9.61 -14.57
N GLU A 56 21.84 10.67 -15.35
CA GLU A 56 20.77 10.76 -16.34
C GLU A 56 20.98 9.75 -17.48
N ALA A 57 22.23 9.55 -17.92
CA ALA A 57 22.56 8.50 -18.89
C ALA A 57 22.34 7.09 -18.31
N ALA A 58 22.69 6.86 -17.04
CA ALA A 58 22.41 5.59 -16.35
C ALA A 58 20.90 5.31 -16.26
N GLY A 59 20.13 6.33 -15.86
CA GLY A 59 18.67 6.28 -15.82
C GLY A 59 18.06 5.97 -17.18
N ARG A 60 18.45 6.68 -18.24
CA ARG A 60 17.99 6.39 -19.62
C ARG A 60 18.34 4.97 -20.06
N ALA A 61 19.53 4.47 -19.72
CA ALA A 61 19.92 3.10 -20.04
C ALA A 61 19.06 2.07 -19.29
N LEU A 62 18.72 2.34 -18.02
CA LEU A 62 17.79 1.51 -17.25
C LEU A 62 16.39 1.52 -17.87
N LEU A 63 15.84 2.69 -18.18
CA LEU A 63 14.52 2.84 -18.81
C LEU A 63 14.44 2.08 -20.14
N HIS A 64 15.47 2.21 -20.99
CA HIS A 64 15.57 1.43 -22.21
C HIS A 64 15.60 -0.08 -21.93
N ARG A 65 16.33 -0.53 -20.89
CA ARG A 65 16.43 -1.94 -20.52
C ARG A 65 15.10 -2.53 -20.03
N ILE A 66 14.34 -1.78 -19.22
CA ILE A 66 12.99 -2.21 -18.80
C ILE A 66 11.94 -1.90 -19.87
N GLY A 67 12.33 -1.27 -20.97
CA GLY A 67 11.50 -0.91 -22.12
C GLY A 67 10.47 0.17 -21.84
N ALA A 68 10.67 1.01 -20.82
CA ALA A 68 9.73 2.03 -20.39
C ALA A 68 9.20 2.86 -21.58
N PRO A 69 7.88 3.05 -21.70
CA PRO A 69 7.31 3.74 -22.84
C PRO A 69 7.70 5.22 -22.80
N PRO A 70 8.01 5.84 -23.95
CA PRO A 70 8.14 7.28 -24.02
C PRO A 70 6.76 7.92 -23.83
N ALA A 71 6.62 8.71 -22.77
CA ALA A 71 5.45 9.52 -22.49
C ALA A 71 5.88 10.74 -21.66
N THR A 72 5.18 11.85 -21.85
CA THR A 72 5.47 13.13 -21.19
C THR A 72 4.18 13.78 -20.72
N THR A 73 4.26 14.51 -19.62
CA THR A 73 3.22 15.39 -19.08
C THR A 73 3.79 16.81 -18.94
N ALA A 74 3.07 17.73 -18.31
CA ALA A 74 3.59 19.05 -17.97
C ALA A 74 4.81 18.97 -17.02
N ASP A 75 4.81 17.99 -16.11
CA ASP A 75 5.88 17.73 -15.14
C ASP A 75 7.12 17.04 -15.74
N GLY A 76 7.13 16.78 -17.05
CA GLY A 76 8.23 16.12 -17.76
C GLY A 76 7.95 14.66 -18.14
N PRO A 77 8.97 13.81 -18.29
CA PRO A 77 8.78 12.41 -18.66
C PRO A 77 8.02 11.65 -17.57
N VAL A 78 6.97 10.92 -17.97
CA VAL A 78 6.25 10.00 -17.07
C VAL A 78 7.25 9.04 -16.43
N TRP A 79 8.04 8.35 -17.25
CA TRP A 79 9.16 7.54 -16.79
C TRP A 79 10.43 8.39 -16.77
N SER A 80 10.66 9.11 -15.67
CA SER A 80 11.84 9.97 -15.52
C SER A 80 13.14 9.14 -15.39
N PRO A 81 14.25 9.55 -16.04
CA PRO A 81 15.56 8.93 -15.85
C PRO A 81 16.22 9.32 -14.52
N THR A 82 15.85 10.46 -13.92
CA THR A 82 16.39 10.96 -12.66
C THR A 82 15.27 11.15 -11.64
N ALA A 83 15.61 11.14 -10.35
CA ALA A 83 14.63 11.38 -9.30
C ALA A 83 13.96 12.77 -9.47
N THR A 84 12.75 12.89 -8.96
CA THR A 84 11.94 14.11 -8.91
C THR A 84 11.61 14.47 -7.46
N GLY A 85 11.05 15.65 -7.23
CA GLY A 85 10.61 16.05 -5.89
C GLY A 85 11.77 16.19 -4.90
N PHE A 86 11.50 15.96 -3.61
CA PHE A 86 12.55 16.05 -2.59
C PHE A 86 13.69 15.05 -2.79
N ALA A 87 13.43 13.87 -3.36
CA ALA A 87 14.48 12.90 -3.69
C ALA A 87 15.48 13.41 -4.75
N SER A 88 15.17 14.47 -5.50
CA SER A 88 16.07 15.07 -6.48
C SER A 88 16.93 16.21 -5.93
N VAL A 89 16.69 16.64 -4.69
CA VAL A 89 17.40 17.79 -4.11
C VAL A 89 18.85 17.38 -3.85
N PRO A 90 19.85 18.15 -4.29
CA PRO A 90 21.25 17.76 -4.11
C PRO A 90 21.75 18.03 -2.69
N THR A 91 22.69 17.19 -2.23
CA THR A 91 23.51 17.43 -1.03
C THR A 91 24.99 17.45 -1.41
N ASP A 92 25.88 17.73 -0.44
CA ASP A 92 27.32 17.65 -0.67
C ASP A 92 27.76 16.20 -0.98
N GLU A 93 27.11 15.23 -0.35
CA GLU A 93 27.33 13.79 -0.54
C GLU A 93 26.64 13.22 -1.79
N LEU A 94 25.47 13.76 -2.15
CA LEU A 94 24.65 13.36 -3.30
C LEU A 94 24.39 14.57 -4.21
N PRO A 95 25.38 15.02 -5.00
CA PRO A 95 25.28 16.26 -5.80
C PRO A 95 24.26 16.19 -6.94
N ASP A 96 23.79 14.99 -7.29
CA ASP A 96 22.75 14.74 -8.29
C ASP A 96 21.44 14.24 -7.64
N GLY A 97 21.30 14.38 -6.32
CA GLY A 97 20.21 13.80 -5.54
C GLY A 97 20.24 12.27 -5.55
N THR A 98 19.05 11.64 -5.54
CA THR A 98 18.92 10.18 -5.55
C THR A 98 19.28 9.60 -6.92
N THR A 99 20.36 8.82 -6.96
CA THR A 99 20.88 8.13 -8.15
C THR A 99 20.83 6.60 -8.04
N GLY A 100 20.56 6.07 -6.86
CA GLY A 100 20.49 4.64 -6.57
C GLY A 100 21.82 3.94 -6.83
N GLY A 101 21.77 2.79 -7.51
CA GLY A 101 22.94 2.00 -7.87
C GLY A 101 23.64 2.45 -9.16
N ALA A 102 23.50 3.72 -9.56
CA ALA A 102 24.18 4.27 -10.73
C ALA A 102 25.71 4.11 -10.61
N GLY A 103 26.39 3.83 -11.73
CA GLY A 103 27.82 3.50 -11.74
C GLY A 103 28.17 2.10 -11.21
N GLY A 104 27.21 1.42 -10.55
CA GLY A 104 27.28 0.03 -10.14
C GLY A 104 27.03 -0.96 -11.28
N ARG A 105 27.35 -2.23 -11.04
CA ARG A 105 27.02 -3.31 -11.98
C ARG A 105 25.54 -3.65 -11.90
N THR A 106 25.00 -4.17 -12.99
CA THR A 106 23.64 -4.71 -13.01
C THR A 106 23.65 -6.21 -12.72
N VAL A 107 22.77 -6.66 -11.83
CA VAL A 107 22.48 -8.07 -11.56
C VAL A 107 21.01 -8.39 -11.85
N THR A 108 20.68 -9.66 -12.00
CA THR A 108 19.29 -10.12 -12.19
C THR A 108 18.99 -11.21 -11.20
N VAL A 109 17.89 -11.07 -10.46
CA VAL A 109 17.43 -12.00 -9.44
C VAL A 109 16.12 -12.64 -9.86
N ARG A 110 15.91 -13.90 -9.45
CA ARG A 110 14.71 -14.70 -9.78
C ARG A 110 14.10 -15.41 -8.57
N ASP A 111 14.65 -15.17 -7.39
CA ASP A 111 14.12 -15.63 -6.11
C ASP A 111 14.45 -14.59 -5.01
N ALA A 112 13.73 -14.68 -3.89
CA ALA A 112 13.87 -13.75 -2.79
C ALA A 112 15.24 -13.86 -2.08
N ALA A 113 15.89 -15.02 -2.12
CA ALA A 113 17.19 -15.22 -1.47
C ALA A 113 18.30 -14.47 -2.22
N ASP A 114 18.32 -14.54 -3.55
CA ASP A 114 19.22 -13.76 -4.39
C ASP A 114 18.94 -12.27 -4.24
N LEU A 115 17.65 -11.85 -4.21
CA LEU A 115 17.30 -10.45 -3.95
C LEU A 115 17.87 -9.98 -2.61
N ALA A 116 17.66 -10.73 -1.53
CA ALA A 116 18.18 -10.38 -0.22
C ALA A 116 19.71 -10.29 -0.19
N ALA A 117 20.40 -11.23 -0.84
CA ALA A 117 21.86 -11.23 -0.90
C ALA A 117 22.42 -10.00 -1.63
N PHE A 118 21.84 -9.62 -2.78
CA PHE A 118 22.30 -8.47 -3.54
C PHE A 118 21.83 -7.13 -2.95
N ALA A 119 20.63 -7.08 -2.35
CA ALA A 119 20.11 -5.88 -1.71
C ALA A 119 20.95 -5.47 -0.48
N ALA A 120 21.49 -6.45 0.25
CA ALA A 120 22.36 -6.22 1.41
C ALA A 120 23.84 -6.01 1.05
N ALA A 121 24.23 -6.07 -0.22
CA ALA A 121 25.61 -5.92 -0.62
C ALA A 121 26.12 -4.47 -0.43
N ASP A 122 27.38 -4.30 -0.05
CA ASP A 122 27.96 -2.96 0.20
C ASP A 122 28.15 -2.16 -1.08
N GLU A 123 28.38 -2.81 -2.24
CA GLU A 123 28.63 -2.08 -3.48
C GLU A 123 27.35 -1.50 -4.11
N PRO A 124 27.46 -0.41 -4.89
CA PRO A 124 26.34 0.09 -5.68
C PRO A 124 25.84 -0.96 -6.68
N LEU A 125 24.53 -1.21 -6.72
CA LEU A 125 23.94 -2.21 -7.63
C LEU A 125 22.63 -1.75 -8.25
N THR A 126 22.48 -2.05 -9.54
CA THR A 126 21.16 -2.13 -10.19
C THR A 126 20.69 -3.58 -10.16
N ILE A 127 19.66 -3.89 -9.39
CA ILE A 127 19.09 -5.22 -9.19
C ILE A 127 17.81 -5.34 -10.01
N LEU A 128 17.85 -6.13 -11.09
CA LEU A 128 16.67 -6.43 -11.90
C LEU A 128 15.91 -7.61 -11.30
N VAL A 129 14.69 -7.38 -10.84
CA VAL A 129 13.79 -8.44 -10.35
C VAL A 129 13.03 -9.02 -11.53
N GLN A 130 13.21 -10.31 -11.82
CA GLN A 130 12.55 -10.97 -12.94
C GLN A 130 11.55 -12.02 -12.47
N GLY A 131 10.26 -11.72 -12.66
CA GLY A 131 9.15 -12.61 -12.31
C GLY A 131 8.66 -12.39 -10.88
N THR A 132 7.90 -13.36 -10.39
CA THR A 132 7.31 -13.37 -9.05
C THR A 132 8.28 -14.00 -8.06
N LEU A 133 8.59 -13.27 -6.98
CA LEU A 133 9.42 -13.73 -5.88
C LEU A 133 8.54 -13.93 -4.64
N ASP A 134 8.37 -15.18 -4.22
CA ASP A 134 7.73 -15.49 -2.94
C ASP A 134 8.72 -15.16 -1.81
N VAL A 135 8.33 -14.24 -0.94
CA VAL A 135 9.14 -13.81 0.20
C VAL A 135 8.89 -14.73 1.37
N GLU A 136 9.94 -15.40 1.83
CA GLU A 136 9.88 -16.40 2.89
C GLU A 136 10.88 -16.08 4.02
N PRO A 137 10.46 -16.14 5.30
CA PRO A 137 9.11 -16.47 5.78
C PRO A 137 8.04 -15.45 5.36
N PHE A 138 6.80 -15.88 5.17
CA PHE A 138 5.66 -14.98 4.97
C PHE A 138 5.65 -13.83 6.00
N GLY A 139 5.37 -12.63 5.53
CA GLY A 139 5.39 -11.38 6.29
C GLY A 139 6.78 -10.77 6.48
N SER A 140 7.85 -11.39 5.97
CA SER A 140 9.20 -10.88 6.17
C SER A 140 9.53 -9.68 5.28
N MET A 141 10.50 -8.89 5.77
CA MET A 141 11.03 -7.72 5.08
C MET A 141 12.48 -7.99 4.70
N ILE A 142 12.81 -7.83 3.42
CA ILE A 142 14.18 -7.93 2.90
C ILE A 142 14.89 -6.60 3.15
N ASP A 143 16.04 -6.66 3.81
CA ASP A 143 16.88 -5.48 4.07
C ASP A 143 17.57 -4.98 2.80
N VAL A 144 17.55 -3.66 2.61
CA VAL A 144 18.19 -2.96 1.49
C VAL A 144 19.24 -2.01 2.04
N ALA A 145 20.49 -2.17 1.59
CA ALA A 145 21.60 -1.26 1.89
C ALA A 145 21.56 0.01 1.00
N SER A 146 22.40 1.00 1.29
CA SER A 146 22.56 2.20 0.47
C SER A 146 22.99 1.90 -0.98
N ASP A 147 22.82 2.88 -1.87
CA ASP A 147 23.27 2.84 -3.27
C ASP A 147 22.67 1.69 -4.09
N LYS A 148 21.34 1.52 -3.98
CA LYS A 148 20.62 0.46 -4.68
C LYS A 148 19.58 1.02 -5.63
N THR A 149 19.52 0.43 -6.82
CA THR A 149 18.35 0.53 -7.70
C THR A 149 17.72 -0.86 -7.79
N ILE A 150 16.60 -1.10 -7.12
CA ILE A 150 15.84 -2.35 -7.24
C ILE A 150 14.68 -2.09 -8.20
N VAL A 151 14.64 -2.82 -9.30
CA VAL A 151 13.70 -2.53 -10.38
C VAL A 151 13.16 -3.77 -11.06
N GLY A 152 11.85 -3.82 -11.30
CA GLY A 152 11.24 -4.93 -12.05
C GLY A 152 11.68 -4.98 -13.51
N ALA A 153 11.97 -6.16 -14.01
CA ALA A 153 12.41 -6.38 -15.38
C ALA A 153 11.23 -6.36 -16.38
N ALA A 154 11.39 -5.66 -17.51
CA ALA A 154 10.45 -5.60 -18.62
C ALA A 154 8.99 -5.34 -18.19
N THR A 155 8.15 -6.37 -18.12
CA THR A 155 6.74 -6.24 -17.70
C THR A 155 6.61 -5.87 -16.21
N GLY A 156 7.57 -6.24 -15.37
CA GLY A 156 7.52 -6.00 -13.92
C GLY A 156 8.19 -7.14 -13.16
N GLY A 157 8.49 -6.90 -11.89
CA GLY A 157 8.88 -7.92 -10.91
C GLY A 157 7.92 -7.88 -9.73
N GLU A 158 7.64 -9.00 -9.09
CA GLU A 158 6.67 -9.06 -7.99
C GLU A 158 7.34 -9.59 -6.73
N LEU A 159 7.00 -9.00 -5.58
CA LEU A 159 7.28 -9.55 -4.26
C LEU A 159 5.93 -9.95 -3.65
N VAL A 160 5.79 -11.24 -3.35
CA VAL A 160 4.55 -11.83 -2.82
C VAL A 160 4.78 -12.25 -1.38
N GLY A 161 3.88 -11.88 -0.49
CA GLY A 161 3.92 -12.29 0.91
C GLY A 161 4.97 -11.57 1.76
N GLY A 162 5.57 -10.47 1.29
CA GLY A 162 6.55 -9.70 2.05
C GLY A 162 6.97 -8.41 1.35
N GLY A 163 7.99 -7.74 1.86
CA GLY A 163 8.37 -6.40 1.40
C GLY A 163 9.85 -6.05 1.54
N LEU A 164 10.16 -4.76 1.40
CA LEU A 164 11.52 -4.21 1.53
C LEU A 164 11.64 -3.30 2.75
N ARG A 165 12.72 -3.45 3.52
CA ARG A 165 13.06 -2.56 4.63
C ARG A 165 14.34 -1.79 4.32
N LEU A 166 14.22 -0.47 4.35
CA LEU A 166 15.31 0.50 4.31
C LEU A 166 15.44 1.05 5.72
N LEU A 167 16.59 0.86 6.35
CA LEU A 167 16.83 1.26 7.72
C LEU A 167 18.20 1.93 7.81
N GLU A 168 18.21 3.23 8.11
CA GLU A 168 19.45 4.01 8.26
C GLU A 168 20.34 3.93 7.01
N VAL A 169 19.71 4.03 5.82
CA VAL A 169 20.39 4.00 4.51
C VAL A 169 20.10 5.25 3.71
N GLU A 170 20.83 5.42 2.62
CA GLU A 170 20.61 6.54 1.70
C GLU A 170 20.74 6.13 0.23
N ASN A 171 20.25 6.98 -0.66
CA ASN A 171 20.42 6.84 -2.10
C ASN A 171 19.84 5.52 -2.66
N VAL A 172 18.53 5.33 -2.51
CA VAL A 172 17.83 4.11 -2.95
C VAL A 172 16.70 4.42 -3.92
N ILE A 173 16.64 3.67 -5.01
CA ILE A 173 15.58 3.71 -6.02
C ILE A 173 14.84 2.37 -6.03
N ILE A 174 13.52 2.39 -5.89
CA ILE A 174 12.65 1.20 -5.97
C ILE A 174 11.60 1.45 -7.05
N ARG A 175 11.63 0.66 -8.14
CA ARG A 175 10.82 0.97 -9.33
C ARG A 175 10.20 -0.23 -10.05
N ASN A 176 9.05 -0.05 -10.68
CA ASN A 176 8.43 -1.06 -11.54
C ASN A 176 8.21 -2.42 -10.85
N LEU A 177 7.94 -2.43 -9.54
CA LEU A 177 7.67 -3.63 -8.74
C LEU A 177 6.23 -3.67 -8.26
N THR A 178 5.67 -4.88 -8.16
CA THR A 178 4.39 -5.13 -7.48
C THR A 178 4.66 -5.76 -6.12
N PHE A 179 4.17 -5.14 -5.05
CA PHE A 179 4.16 -5.67 -3.69
C PHE A 179 2.77 -6.14 -3.35
N ARG A 180 2.58 -7.45 -3.12
CA ARG A 180 1.24 -7.97 -2.89
C ARG A 180 1.13 -9.14 -1.93
N ASP A 181 -0.09 -9.31 -1.43
CA ASP A 181 -0.58 -10.53 -0.81
C ASP A 181 0.19 -10.96 0.45
N SER A 182 0.54 -9.98 1.29
CA SER A 182 0.99 -10.20 2.68
C SER A 182 -0.12 -10.01 3.72
N TYR A 183 -1.37 -9.80 3.27
CA TYR A 183 -2.55 -9.67 4.11
C TYR A 183 -2.76 -10.91 5.01
N VAL A 184 -3.01 -10.67 6.29
CA VAL A 184 -3.32 -11.71 7.28
C VAL A 184 -4.84 -11.85 7.39
N ALA A 185 -5.35 -13.04 7.08
CA ALA A 185 -6.78 -13.32 7.11
C ALA A 185 -7.41 -12.98 8.47
N ALA A 186 -8.60 -12.39 8.44
CA ALA A 186 -9.36 -11.91 9.61
C ALA A 186 -8.69 -10.80 10.46
N ASP A 187 -7.52 -10.27 10.06
CA ASP A 187 -6.84 -9.16 10.74
C ASP A 187 -6.90 -7.87 9.91
N TRP A 188 -8.11 -7.49 9.50
CA TRP A 188 -8.33 -6.28 8.69
C TRP A 188 -7.66 -5.04 9.28
N ASP A 189 -7.79 -4.81 10.59
CA ASP A 189 -7.21 -3.65 11.29
C ASP A 189 -5.67 -3.66 11.35
N GLY A 190 -5.08 -4.79 11.01
CA GLY A 190 -3.67 -5.13 11.15
C GLY A 190 -3.13 -4.81 12.53
N LYS A 191 -3.65 -5.53 13.53
CA LYS A 191 -3.27 -5.39 14.95
C LYS A 191 -2.66 -6.66 15.52
N SER A 192 -2.64 -7.75 14.78
CA SER A 192 -1.94 -8.95 15.23
C SER A 192 -0.43 -8.70 15.27
N ALA A 193 0.27 -9.43 16.15
CA ALA A 193 1.72 -9.30 16.30
C ALA A 193 2.51 -9.76 15.06
N ASP A 194 1.87 -10.56 14.20
CA ASP A 194 2.44 -11.11 12.97
C ASP A 194 2.15 -10.22 11.75
N ASN A 195 1.62 -9.01 11.97
CA ASN A 195 1.11 -8.14 10.93
C ASN A 195 1.82 -6.78 10.88
N ASP A 196 3.14 -6.84 10.77
CA ASP A 196 4.04 -5.69 10.55
C ASP A 196 4.64 -5.79 9.12
N ASN A 197 3.81 -6.24 8.17
CA ASN A 197 4.20 -6.73 6.84
C ASN A 197 3.97 -5.63 5.80
N ASP A 198 4.82 -4.60 5.80
CA ASP A 198 4.71 -3.51 4.85
C ASP A 198 5.13 -3.91 3.44
N GLY A 199 4.68 -3.20 2.41
CA GLY A 199 5.24 -3.33 1.06
C GLY A 199 6.66 -2.75 1.02
N ILE A 200 6.78 -1.48 1.40
CA ILE A 200 8.06 -0.81 1.61
C ILE A 200 8.01 -0.07 2.95
N ARG A 201 9.07 -0.26 3.74
CA ARG A 201 9.31 0.42 5.00
C ARG A 201 10.60 1.20 4.93
N ILE A 202 10.53 2.49 5.18
CA ILE A 202 11.66 3.42 5.16
C ILE A 202 11.79 4.01 6.56
N ASP A 203 12.82 3.63 7.30
CA ASP A 203 13.08 4.06 8.66
C ASP A 203 14.39 4.85 8.71
N THR A 204 14.34 6.12 9.15
CA THR A 204 15.54 6.98 9.33
C THR A 204 16.47 6.96 8.11
N SER A 205 15.90 7.01 6.90
CA SER A 205 16.66 6.91 5.64
C SER A 205 16.53 8.19 4.81
N ASP A 206 17.51 8.46 3.96
CA ASP A 206 17.60 9.73 3.21
C ASP A 206 17.69 9.48 1.69
N HIS A 207 17.14 10.38 0.87
CA HIS A 207 17.22 10.25 -0.61
C HIS A 207 16.69 8.90 -1.13
N VAL A 208 15.38 8.69 -0.99
CA VAL A 208 14.69 7.49 -1.45
C VAL A 208 13.63 7.82 -2.49
N TRP A 209 13.69 7.16 -3.64
CA TRP A 209 12.74 7.34 -4.73
C TRP A 209 11.96 6.05 -5.02
N VAL A 210 10.66 6.08 -4.71
CA VAL A 210 9.71 4.98 -4.92
C VAL A 210 8.83 5.31 -6.13
N ASP A 211 9.12 4.74 -7.29
CA ASP A 211 8.48 5.16 -8.55
C ASP A 211 7.89 4.02 -9.41
N HIS A 212 6.68 4.21 -9.93
CA HIS A 212 5.98 3.22 -10.78
C HIS A 212 5.84 1.83 -10.14
N ASN A 213 5.56 1.77 -8.84
CA ASN A 213 5.27 0.50 -8.16
C ASN A 213 3.77 0.31 -7.97
N GLU A 214 3.37 -0.94 -7.77
CA GLU A 214 2.00 -1.33 -7.46
C GLU A 214 1.95 -2.00 -6.08
N PHE A 215 0.96 -1.66 -5.27
CA PHE A 215 0.78 -2.18 -3.92
C PHE A 215 -0.65 -2.68 -3.74
N ALA A 216 -0.80 -3.92 -3.30
CA ALA A 216 -2.11 -4.54 -3.16
C ALA A 216 -2.17 -5.52 -1.98
N ARG A 217 -3.22 -5.45 -1.15
CA ARG A 217 -3.56 -6.51 -0.19
C ARG A 217 -2.38 -6.91 0.71
N LEU A 218 -1.79 -5.91 1.37
CA LEU A 218 -0.66 -6.10 2.27
C LEU A 218 -1.14 -6.26 3.71
N GLY A 219 -0.21 -6.53 4.63
CA GLY A 219 -0.54 -6.75 6.03
C GLY A 219 -0.76 -5.46 6.84
N ASP A 220 0.24 -4.57 6.85
CA ASP A 220 0.19 -3.29 7.59
C ASP A 220 0.15 -2.09 6.64
N GLY A 221 1.27 -1.41 6.40
CA GLY A 221 1.41 -0.30 5.46
C GLY A 221 1.65 -0.76 4.02
N GLN A 222 1.13 -0.06 3.02
CA GLN A 222 1.64 -0.26 1.65
C GLN A 222 3.00 0.41 1.47
N LEU A 223 3.09 1.67 1.93
CA LEU A 223 4.33 2.43 2.00
C LEU A 223 4.40 3.19 3.33
N ASP A 224 5.36 2.84 4.18
CA ASP A 224 5.57 3.50 5.46
C ASP A 224 6.90 4.26 5.45
N VAL A 225 6.82 5.59 5.59
CA VAL A 225 7.95 6.52 5.69
C VAL A 225 8.09 6.98 7.13
N ARG A 226 8.82 6.20 7.92
CA ARG A 226 8.83 6.33 9.38
C ARG A 226 10.11 6.97 9.89
N LYS A 227 10.01 7.41 11.14
CA LYS A 227 11.03 8.11 11.92
C LYS A 227 11.55 9.32 11.14
N ASP A 228 12.84 9.57 11.23
CA ASP A 228 13.48 10.76 10.72
C ASP A 228 13.95 10.55 9.27
N SER A 229 13.09 9.97 8.42
CA SER A 229 13.40 9.77 7.00
C SER A 229 13.22 11.07 6.22
N THR A 230 14.18 11.45 5.37
CA THR A 230 14.22 12.72 4.64
C THR A 230 14.44 12.50 3.15
N ALA A 231 14.14 13.53 2.34
CA ALA A 231 14.29 13.51 0.89
C ALA A 231 13.62 12.29 0.21
N VAL A 232 12.37 12.02 0.58
CA VAL A 232 11.60 10.90 0.02
C VAL A 232 10.65 11.39 -1.07
N THR A 233 10.67 10.75 -2.24
CA THR A 233 9.66 10.94 -3.28
C THR A 233 8.97 9.62 -3.59
N ALA A 234 7.64 9.60 -3.53
CA ALA A 234 6.83 8.53 -4.10
C ALA A 234 6.07 9.05 -5.31
N SER A 235 6.37 8.50 -6.49
CA SER A 235 5.82 8.99 -7.76
C SER A 235 5.21 7.90 -8.63
N TRP A 236 4.13 8.21 -9.34
CA TRP A 236 3.55 7.29 -10.33
C TRP A 236 3.18 5.89 -9.78
N ASN A 237 2.96 5.75 -8.46
CA ASN A 237 2.61 4.47 -7.87
C ASN A 237 1.10 4.20 -7.93
N SER A 238 0.71 2.93 -7.85
CA SER A 238 -0.68 2.49 -7.74
C SER A 238 -0.88 1.75 -6.41
N PHE A 239 -1.76 2.29 -5.57
CA PHE A 239 -2.11 1.77 -4.25
C PHE A 239 -3.57 1.30 -4.28
N HIS A 240 -3.84 0.03 -3.97
CA HIS A 240 -5.22 -0.44 -3.96
C HIS A 240 -5.50 -1.61 -3.02
N ASP A 241 -6.80 -1.81 -2.77
CA ASP A 241 -7.38 -2.96 -2.07
C ASP A 241 -6.75 -3.20 -0.69
N HIS A 242 -6.74 -2.15 0.12
CA HIS A 242 -5.96 -2.16 1.35
C HIS A 242 -6.53 -1.29 2.45
N ASN A 243 -6.26 -1.66 3.70
CA ASN A 243 -6.72 -0.90 4.85
C ASN A 243 -5.86 0.36 5.10
N LYS A 244 -4.57 0.18 5.43
CA LYS A 244 -3.65 1.25 5.88
C LYS A 244 -2.62 1.56 4.80
N THR A 245 -2.86 2.57 3.97
CA THR A 245 -2.06 2.72 2.74
C THR A 245 -0.67 3.31 2.97
N LEU A 246 -0.60 4.54 3.45
CA LEU A 246 0.63 5.34 3.55
C LEU A 246 0.74 6.00 4.92
N GLY A 247 1.68 5.54 5.75
CA GLY A 247 2.00 6.11 7.04
C GLY A 247 3.29 6.94 7.01
N VAL A 248 3.27 8.14 7.62
CA VAL A 248 4.48 8.97 7.79
C VAL A 248 4.61 9.42 9.24
N GLY A 249 5.83 9.47 9.77
CA GLY A 249 6.12 9.97 11.13
C GLY A 249 6.63 8.89 12.07
N TRP A 250 6.13 8.77 13.31
CA TRP A 250 6.57 7.89 14.42
C TRP A 250 7.63 8.46 15.38
N THR A 251 8.18 9.64 15.13
CA THR A 251 9.04 10.39 16.07
C THR A 251 8.43 11.75 16.36
N ASP A 252 8.87 12.39 17.45
CA ASP A 252 8.49 13.78 17.78
C ASP A 252 9.26 14.81 16.94
N ASN A 253 10.24 14.37 16.14
CA ASN A 253 11.07 15.23 15.33
C ASN A 253 10.30 15.66 14.07
N VAL A 254 10.42 16.94 13.71
CA VAL A 254 9.80 17.50 12.50
C VAL A 254 10.89 17.76 11.47
N VAL A 255 11.38 16.70 10.85
CA VAL A 255 12.52 16.74 9.92
C VAL A 255 12.21 16.15 8.54
N THR A 256 11.25 15.21 8.46
CA THR A 256 10.89 14.53 7.21
C THR A 256 10.52 15.51 6.10
N THR A 257 11.08 15.30 4.92
CA THR A 257 10.67 15.97 3.67
C THR A 257 10.14 14.92 2.69
N LEU A 258 8.98 15.20 2.13
CA LEU A 258 8.20 14.20 1.38
C LEU A 258 7.56 14.82 0.13
N THR A 259 7.74 14.18 -1.02
CA THR A 259 6.95 14.46 -2.22
C THR A 259 6.09 13.25 -2.56
N LEU A 260 4.79 13.46 -2.72
CA LEU A 260 3.89 12.47 -3.34
C LEU A 260 3.35 13.07 -4.62
N HIS A 261 3.67 12.51 -5.79
CA HIS A 261 3.07 13.00 -7.02
C HIS A 261 2.66 11.92 -8.00
N HIS A 262 1.59 12.17 -8.74
CA HIS A 262 1.08 11.21 -9.71
C HIS A 262 0.79 9.82 -9.11
N ASN A 263 0.39 9.73 -7.84
CA ASN A 263 0.01 8.44 -7.26
C ASN A 263 -1.50 8.20 -7.39
N ARG A 264 -1.87 6.97 -7.71
CA ARG A 264 -3.26 6.50 -7.76
C ARG A 264 -3.57 5.70 -6.51
N PHE A 265 -4.63 6.06 -5.80
CA PHE A 265 -5.20 5.31 -4.69
C PHE A 265 -6.61 4.88 -5.09
N SER A 266 -6.92 3.59 -5.01
CA SER A 266 -8.25 3.09 -5.35
C SER A 266 -8.69 1.96 -4.44
N ASN A 267 -9.94 2.02 -3.96
CA ASN A 267 -10.48 0.99 -3.07
C ASN A 267 -9.64 0.82 -1.79
N VAL A 268 -9.48 1.90 -1.03
CA VAL A 268 -8.65 1.96 0.16
C VAL A 268 -9.46 2.42 1.37
N HIS A 269 -9.03 2.06 2.58
CA HIS A 269 -9.78 2.44 3.80
C HIS A 269 -9.27 3.74 4.42
N GLN A 270 -8.04 3.75 4.92
CA GLN A 270 -7.48 4.83 5.74
C GLN A 270 -5.99 5.05 5.48
N ARG A 271 -5.46 6.16 6.01
CA ARG A 271 -4.06 6.57 5.86
C ARG A 271 -3.70 6.74 4.38
N ASN A 272 -4.39 7.60 3.65
CA ASN A 272 -4.18 7.75 2.20
C ASN A 272 -3.58 9.10 1.80
N GLY A 273 -2.64 9.75 2.49
CA GLY A 273 -1.75 9.30 3.57
C GLY A 273 -2.05 9.86 4.97
N SER A 274 -1.59 9.19 6.02
CA SER A 274 -1.55 9.75 7.38
C SER A 274 -0.18 10.37 7.62
N ILE A 275 -0.07 11.69 7.48
CA ILE A 275 1.20 12.41 7.43
C ILE A 275 1.44 13.13 8.76
N ASP A 276 2.36 12.58 9.57
CA ASP A 276 2.66 13.06 10.92
C ASP A 276 4.09 13.58 11.04
N ASN A 277 4.27 14.72 11.72
CA ASN A 277 5.54 15.41 11.95
C ASN A 277 6.45 15.58 10.71
N VAL A 278 5.88 15.94 9.56
CA VAL A 278 6.63 16.23 8.33
C VAL A 278 7.01 17.70 8.23
N ALA A 279 8.31 18.00 8.13
CA ALA A 279 8.81 19.36 7.98
C ALA A 279 8.21 20.05 6.75
N LEU A 280 8.27 19.38 5.59
CA LEU A 280 7.69 19.85 4.33
C LEU A 280 7.15 18.67 3.52
N GLY A 281 5.83 18.62 3.33
CA GLY A 281 5.18 17.61 2.50
C GLY A 281 4.52 18.27 1.28
N HIS A 282 4.98 17.93 0.08
CA HIS A 282 4.39 18.42 -1.17
C HIS A 282 3.65 17.29 -1.87
N LEU A 283 2.35 17.44 -2.04
CA LEU A 283 1.48 16.44 -2.64
C LEU A 283 0.82 17.05 -3.88
N TYR A 284 1.14 16.57 -5.08
CA TYR A 284 0.54 17.12 -6.30
C TYR A 284 0.13 16.08 -7.33
N ASN A 285 -0.93 16.36 -8.10
CA ASN A 285 -1.46 15.43 -9.11
C ASN A 285 -1.71 13.99 -8.62
N ASN A 286 -2.10 13.81 -7.36
CA ASN A 286 -2.51 12.50 -6.86
C ASN A 286 -4.00 12.28 -7.11
N TRP A 287 -4.43 11.03 -7.32
CA TRP A 287 -5.83 10.66 -7.45
C TRP A 287 -6.23 9.64 -6.41
N LEU A 288 -7.13 10.03 -5.50
CA LEU A 288 -7.72 9.14 -4.51
C LEU A 288 -9.17 8.87 -4.91
N SER A 289 -9.52 7.59 -5.06
CA SER A 289 -10.88 7.16 -5.38
C SER A 289 -11.36 6.00 -4.50
N GLY A 290 -12.60 6.08 -4.01
CA GLY A 290 -13.20 5.03 -3.19
C GLY A 290 -12.47 4.87 -1.84
N VAL A 291 -12.64 5.88 -0.98
CA VAL A 291 -12.01 5.95 0.35
C VAL A 291 -13.07 5.84 1.43
N SER A 292 -13.05 4.75 2.21
CA SER A 292 -14.10 4.45 3.19
C SER A 292 -13.90 5.06 4.59
N SER A 293 -12.70 5.57 4.91
CA SER A 293 -12.46 6.24 6.20
C SER A 293 -11.96 7.67 6.04
N TYR A 294 -10.73 7.85 5.57
CA TYR A 294 -10.16 9.17 5.32
C TYR A 294 -9.08 9.13 4.24
N GLY A 295 -8.98 10.23 3.49
CA GLY A 295 -7.98 10.44 2.46
C GLY A 295 -6.63 10.85 3.05
N THR A 296 -6.20 12.07 2.74
CA THR A 296 -4.96 12.65 3.26
C THR A 296 -5.20 13.34 4.60
N THR A 297 -4.35 13.11 5.59
CA THR A 297 -4.37 13.82 6.87
C THR A 297 -3.03 14.49 7.14
N SER A 298 -3.04 15.80 7.38
CA SER A 298 -1.91 16.52 7.99
C SER A 298 -2.03 16.45 9.51
N ARG A 299 -1.01 15.95 10.20
CA ARG A 299 -1.02 15.70 11.65
C ARG A 299 0.22 16.21 12.34
N GLY A 300 0.13 16.39 13.65
CA GLY A 300 1.28 16.78 14.48
C GLY A 300 1.84 18.13 14.04
N GLY A 301 3.15 18.24 13.93
CA GLY A 301 3.85 19.42 13.44
C GLY A 301 3.94 19.53 11.90
N SER A 302 3.16 18.73 11.15
CA SER A 302 3.31 18.66 9.70
C SER A 302 2.98 19.96 8.98
N THR A 303 3.73 20.27 7.92
CA THR A 303 3.45 21.39 7.00
C THR A 303 3.28 20.88 5.58
N LEU A 304 2.05 20.92 5.06
CA LEU A 304 1.72 20.40 3.72
C LEU A 304 1.39 21.50 2.71
N LEU A 305 1.72 21.22 1.45
CA LEU A 305 1.22 21.87 0.25
C LEU A 305 0.56 20.80 -0.64
N VAL A 306 -0.73 20.96 -0.96
CA VAL A 306 -1.51 19.98 -1.74
C VAL A 306 -2.09 20.64 -2.99
N GLU A 307 -1.62 20.23 -4.17
CA GLU A 307 -1.91 20.92 -5.43
C GLU A 307 -2.51 19.99 -6.48
N SER A 308 -3.42 20.50 -7.31
CA SER A 308 -3.90 19.85 -8.53
C SER A 308 -4.22 18.36 -8.38
N SER A 309 -4.73 17.94 -7.22
CA SER A 309 -5.01 16.54 -6.88
C SER A 309 -6.51 16.27 -6.89
N VAL A 310 -6.89 15.05 -7.23
CA VAL A 310 -8.28 14.62 -7.38
C VAL A 310 -8.67 13.72 -6.22
N TYR A 311 -9.75 14.07 -5.54
CA TYR A 311 -10.40 13.26 -4.52
C TYR A 311 -11.81 12.93 -5.01
N GLU A 312 -12.12 11.65 -5.16
CA GLU A 312 -13.38 11.18 -5.70
C GLU A 312 -13.98 10.06 -4.87
N ASN A 313 -15.29 10.12 -4.55
CA ASN A 313 -15.93 9.11 -3.70
C ASN A 313 -15.13 8.82 -2.42
N ALA A 314 -14.62 9.88 -1.77
CA ALA A 314 -13.78 9.78 -0.60
C ALA A 314 -14.46 10.41 0.62
N ARG A 315 -14.57 9.62 1.69
CA ARG A 315 -14.88 10.15 3.02
C ARG A 315 -13.68 10.89 3.56
N ASN A 316 -13.89 12.07 4.18
CA ASN A 316 -12.85 12.89 4.81
C ASN A 316 -11.61 13.05 3.89
N PRO A 317 -11.79 13.65 2.70
CA PRO A 317 -10.78 13.57 1.62
C PRO A 317 -9.45 14.22 2.01
N LEU A 318 -9.50 15.35 2.72
CA LEU A 318 -8.33 16.12 3.12
C LEU A 318 -8.58 16.74 4.49
N ILE A 319 -7.93 16.24 5.54
CA ILE A 319 -8.25 16.62 6.93
C ILE A 319 -7.01 17.00 7.75
N LEU A 320 -7.24 17.63 8.90
CA LEU A 320 -6.22 17.99 9.89
C LEU A 320 -6.41 17.17 11.17
N SER A 321 -5.30 16.85 11.84
CA SER A 321 -5.33 16.31 13.20
C SER A 321 -4.34 17.06 14.10
N GLY A 322 -4.88 17.90 14.98
CA GLY A 322 -4.12 18.67 15.97
C GLY A 322 -3.82 20.11 15.53
N ASP A 323 -3.59 20.98 16.52
CA ASP A 323 -3.52 22.44 16.35
C ASP A 323 -2.24 22.94 15.64
N ALA A 324 -1.18 22.14 15.68
CA ALA A 324 0.12 22.45 15.08
C ALA A 324 0.17 22.12 13.59
N ALA A 325 -0.73 21.26 13.10
CA ALA A 325 -0.73 20.84 11.71
C ALA A 325 -1.07 22.02 10.79
N ARG A 326 -0.38 22.07 9.65
CA ARG A 326 -0.56 23.06 8.61
C ARG A 326 -0.80 22.38 7.28
N LEU A 327 -1.64 23.00 6.48
CA LEU A 327 -2.01 22.57 5.15
C LEU A 327 -2.40 23.78 4.32
N HIS A 328 -1.75 23.93 3.17
CA HIS A 328 -2.19 24.80 2.10
C HIS A 328 -2.64 23.92 0.92
N GLN A 329 -3.78 24.24 0.32
CA GLN A 329 -4.21 23.61 -0.91
C GLN A 329 -4.58 24.61 -2.02
N ARG A 330 -4.36 24.20 -3.27
CA ARG A 330 -4.79 24.92 -4.47
C ARG A 330 -5.10 23.98 -5.63
N ASP A 331 -6.05 24.38 -6.46
CA ASP A 331 -6.43 23.69 -7.71
C ASP A 331 -6.82 22.20 -7.57
N ASN A 332 -7.18 21.76 -6.36
CA ASN A 332 -7.68 20.40 -6.13
C ASN A 332 -9.14 20.26 -6.60
N LEU A 333 -9.49 19.04 -6.98
CA LEU A 333 -10.81 18.66 -7.47
C LEU A 333 -11.45 17.64 -6.52
N PHE A 334 -12.62 17.98 -6.00
CA PHE A 334 -13.40 17.15 -5.08
C PHE A 334 -14.73 16.73 -5.74
N ARG A 335 -14.95 15.42 -5.96
CA ARG A 335 -16.16 14.89 -6.61
C ARG A 335 -16.80 13.78 -5.77
N GLY A 336 -18.05 13.97 -5.33
CA GLY A 336 -18.77 12.95 -4.55
C GLY A 336 -18.11 12.59 -3.21
N ASN A 337 -17.44 13.56 -2.57
CA ASN A 337 -16.82 13.39 -1.26
C ASN A 337 -17.78 13.83 -0.14
N TRP A 338 -17.53 13.36 1.08
CA TRP A 338 -18.36 13.67 2.24
C TRP A 338 -17.58 13.54 3.56
N GLY A 339 -18.25 13.88 4.66
CA GLY A 339 -17.63 13.95 5.98
C GLY A 339 -17.10 15.35 6.24
N GLU A 340 -15.83 15.44 6.65
CA GLU A 340 -15.20 16.74 6.91
C GLU A 340 -14.92 17.50 5.61
N GLU A 341 -15.18 18.82 5.64
CA GLU A 341 -14.77 19.74 4.60
C GLU A 341 -13.25 19.70 4.40
N PRO A 342 -12.75 19.75 3.15
CA PRO A 342 -11.32 19.78 2.87
C PRO A 342 -10.61 20.88 3.65
N ALA A 343 -9.59 20.49 4.42
CA ALA A 343 -8.85 21.39 5.29
C ALA A 343 -8.07 22.46 4.53
N GLU A 344 -7.85 23.61 5.17
CA GLU A 344 -7.02 24.72 4.68
C GLU A 344 -6.62 25.58 5.90
N THR A 345 -5.34 25.95 5.99
CA THR A 345 -4.81 26.76 7.12
C THR A 345 -4.15 28.07 6.68
N GLY A 346 -4.11 28.33 5.38
CA GLY A 346 -3.35 29.40 4.73
C GLY A 346 -2.06 28.89 4.09
N PRO A 347 -1.38 29.75 3.31
CA PRO A 347 -0.11 29.43 2.66
C PRO A 347 0.93 28.87 3.64
N THR A 348 1.64 27.83 3.20
CA THR A 348 2.66 27.12 3.98
C THR A 348 4.07 27.39 3.45
N PHE A 349 4.39 26.81 2.29
CA PHE A 349 5.65 26.99 1.56
C PHE A 349 5.35 26.88 0.05
N GLU A 350 6.33 27.24 -0.78
CA GLU A 350 6.27 27.01 -2.23
C GLU A 350 7.29 25.93 -2.60
N ALA A 351 6.84 24.80 -3.14
CA ALA A 351 7.74 23.71 -3.49
C ALA A 351 8.73 24.08 -4.61
N SER A 352 8.38 25.07 -5.45
CA SER A 352 9.21 25.53 -6.57
C SER A 352 10.47 26.26 -6.10
N ASP A 353 10.52 26.68 -4.84
CA ASP A 353 11.72 27.24 -4.23
C ASP A 353 12.75 26.14 -3.84
N LEU A 354 12.34 24.87 -3.87
CA LEU A 354 13.11 23.72 -3.38
C LEU A 354 13.54 22.78 -4.51
N TYR A 355 12.70 22.57 -5.51
CA TYR A 355 13.00 21.78 -6.71
C TYR A 355 12.09 22.18 -7.88
N GLU A 356 12.53 21.86 -9.10
CA GLU A 356 11.73 22.07 -10.30
C GLU A 356 10.60 21.04 -10.40
N TYR A 357 9.39 21.51 -10.70
CA TYR A 357 8.23 20.69 -11.04
C TYR A 357 7.25 21.55 -11.85
N THR A 358 6.27 20.92 -12.47
CA THR A 358 5.11 21.60 -13.02
C THR A 358 3.90 20.71 -12.84
N ALA A 359 2.97 21.12 -11.97
CA ALA A 359 1.73 20.38 -11.79
C ALA A 359 0.95 20.33 -13.11
N ASP A 360 0.55 19.14 -13.52
CA ASP A 360 -0.40 18.92 -14.60
C ASP A 360 -1.76 19.55 -14.25
N ASP A 361 -2.53 19.90 -15.28
CA ASP A 361 -3.91 20.36 -15.11
C ASP A 361 -4.70 19.29 -14.34
N VAL A 362 -5.47 19.71 -13.34
CA VAL A 362 -6.23 18.79 -12.48
C VAL A 362 -7.20 17.90 -13.28
N GLU A 363 -7.67 18.37 -14.44
CA GLU A 363 -8.53 17.58 -15.33
C GLU A 363 -7.79 16.48 -16.10
N ASP A 364 -6.46 16.59 -16.25
CA ASP A 364 -5.62 15.59 -16.91
C ASP A 364 -5.15 14.48 -15.95
N VAL A 365 -5.24 14.70 -14.64
CA VAL A 365 -4.75 13.76 -13.60
C VAL A 365 -5.39 12.38 -13.73
N VAL A 366 -6.72 12.28 -13.80
CA VAL A 366 -7.40 10.98 -13.88
C VAL A 366 -7.03 10.22 -15.17
N PRO A 367 -7.09 10.82 -16.38
CA PRO A 367 -6.62 10.18 -17.61
C PRO A 367 -5.15 9.73 -17.56
N LEU A 368 -4.26 10.56 -17.00
CA LEU A 368 -2.82 10.24 -16.88
C LEU A 368 -2.60 9.05 -15.95
N LEU A 369 -3.19 9.08 -14.75
CA LEU A 369 -3.01 8.04 -13.75
C LEU A 369 -3.72 6.73 -14.11
N THR A 370 -4.83 6.80 -14.85
CA THR A 370 -5.44 5.59 -15.42
C THR A 370 -4.49 4.87 -16.37
N ARG A 371 -3.65 5.61 -17.10
CA ARG A 371 -2.81 5.07 -18.17
C ARG A 371 -1.41 4.67 -17.71
N TYR A 372 -0.85 5.39 -16.74
CA TYR A 372 0.58 5.37 -16.48
C TYR A 372 0.95 5.06 -15.02
N ALA A 373 0.02 5.14 -14.05
CA ALA A 373 0.34 4.78 -12.67
C ALA A 373 0.58 3.27 -12.52
N GLY A 374 1.47 2.92 -11.59
CA GLY A 374 1.86 1.56 -11.27
C GLY A 374 2.93 1.00 -12.19
N THR A 375 3.07 -0.32 -12.17
CA THR A 375 4.07 -1.02 -12.98
C THR A 375 3.75 -0.95 -14.48
N ARG A 376 4.71 -1.30 -15.33
CA ARG A 376 4.48 -1.45 -16.78
C ARG A 376 3.41 -2.48 -17.13
N SER A 377 3.23 -3.50 -16.29
CA SER A 377 2.22 -4.54 -16.46
C SER A 377 0.98 -4.33 -15.61
N SER A 378 0.77 -3.15 -15.00
CA SER A 378 -0.43 -2.82 -14.20
C SER A 378 -1.76 -2.94 -14.96
N ARG A 379 -1.73 -3.45 -16.19
CA ARG A 379 -2.89 -3.82 -16.99
C ARG A 379 -3.42 -5.18 -16.57
N ASP A 380 -4.37 -5.08 -15.64
CA ASP A 380 -5.43 -6.01 -15.28
C ASP A 380 -4.97 -7.30 -14.61
N GLU A 381 -5.14 -7.35 -13.28
CA GLU A 381 -5.32 -8.60 -12.55
C GLU A 381 -6.39 -9.43 -13.28
N ARG A 382 -5.98 -10.54 -13.91
CA ARG A 382 -6.84 -11.31 -14.80
C ARG A 382 -7.78 -12.21 -14.01
N LEU A 383 -8.89 -11.65 -13.56
CA LEU A 383 -9.89 -12.40 -12.81
C LEU A 383 -10.70 -13.33 -13.70
N GLY A 384 -11.06 -14.50 -13.19
CA GLY A 384 -12.11 -15.35 -13.76
C GLY A 384 -13.47 -14.62 -13.83
N ARG A 385 -14.46 -15.24 -14.48
CA ARG A 385 -15.85 -14.75 -14.37
C ARG A 385 -16.43 -14.92 -12.98
N GLN A 386 -15.80 -15.79 -12.20
CA GLN A 386 -16.11 -16.07 -10.82
C GLN A 386 -14.77 -16.07 -10.07
N VAL A 387 -14.75 -15.49 -8.88
CA VAL A 387 -13.61 -15.52 -7.96
C VAL A 387 -14.09 -16.05 -6.60
N MET A 388 -13.24 -16.83 -5.93
CA MET A 388 -13.50 -17.38 -4.60
C MET A 388 -12.79 -16.55 -3.54
N VAL A 389 -13.50 -16.21 -2.46
CA VAL A 389 -12.94 -15.60 -1.25
C VAL A 389 -12.96 -16.63 -0.13
N ALA A 390 -11.81 -17.03 0.40
CA ALA A 390 -11.74 -17.98 1.51
C ALA A 390 -10.54 -17.69 2.42
N GLN A 391 -10.79 -17.49 3.71
CA GLN A 391 -9.76 -17.12 4.70
C GLN A 391 -8.75 -18.24 5.00
N ASP A 392 -9.04 -19.47 4.58
CA ASP A 392 -8.15 -20.63 4.78
C ASP A 392 -7.07 -20.77 3.67
N GLY A 393 -7.01 -19.81 2.74
CA GLY A 393 -6.07 -19.80 1.62
C GLY A 393 -6.48 -20.66 0.43
N THR A 394 -7.69 -21.24 0.42
CA THR A 394 -8.19 -22.01 -0.73
C THR A 394 -8.83 -21.16 -1.82
N GLY A 395 -9.10 -19.87 -1.53
CA GLY A 395 -9.68 -18.91 -2.47
C GLY A 395 -8.65 -18.10 -3.24
N ASP A 396 -9.12 -17.35 -4.24
CA ASP A 396 -8.33 -16.36 -4.97
C ASP A 396 -8.02 -15.14 -4.08
N PHE A 397 -8.89 -14.84 -3.10
CA PHE A 397 -8.75 -13.75 -2.15
C PHE A 397 -8.98 -14.20 -0.71
N LEU A 398 -8.32 -13.51 0.24
CA LEU A 398 -8.53 -13.68 1.68
C LEU A 398 -9.51 -12.65 2.28
N SER A 399 -9.86 -11.61 1.53
CA SER A 399 -10.71 -10.48 1.92
C SER A 399 -11.80 -10.28 0.87
N VAL A 400 -13.05 -10.09 1.33
CA VAL A 400 -14.18 -9.74 0.47
C VAL A 400 -13.96 -8.35 -0.12
N GLN A 401 -13.46 -7.39 0.66
CA GLN A 401 -13.22 -6.03 0.19
C GLN A 401 -12.15 -5.97 -0.91
N ALA A 402 -11.12 -6.79 -0.79
CA ALA A 402 -10.09 -6.93 -1.82
C ALA A 402 -10.68 -7.51 -3.12
N ALA A 403 -11.51 -8.55 -3.03
CA ALA A 403 -12.19 -9.13 -4.17
C ALA A 403 -13.12 -8.13 -4.87
N VAL A 404 -13.82 -7.27 -4.12
CA VAL A 404 -14.66 -6.19 -4.66
C VAL A 404 -13.86 -5.20 -5.49
N GLY A 405 -12.72 -4.75 -4.98
CA GLY A 405 -11.87 -3.82 -5.73
C GLY A 405 -11.25 -4.45 -6.97
N ALA A 406 -10.80 -5.70 -6.88
CA ALA A 406 -10.31 -6.42 -8.05
C ALA A 406 -11.41 -6.61 -9.11
N ALA A 407 -12.63 -6.95 -8.69
CA ALA A 407 -13.78 -7.11 -9.57
C ALA A 407 -14.20 -5.79 -10.26
N SER A 408 -14.18 -4.66 -9.54
CA SER A 408 -14.56 -3.35 -10.10
C SER A 408 -13.60 -2.85 -11.17
N ARG A 409 -12.34 -3.28 -11.14
CA ARG A 409 -11.35 -2.98 -12.20
C ARG A 409 -11.40 -3.96 -13.36
N SER A 410 -12.22 -5.01 -13.29
CA SER A 410 -12.32 -6.00 -14.35
C SER A 410 -13.06 -5.45 -15.57
N LEU A 411 -12.53 -5.71 -16.77
CA LEU A 411 -13.18 -5.36 -18.05
C LEU A 411 -14.45 -6.18 -18.34
N ARG A 412 -14.82 -7.10 -17.46
CA ARG A 412 -15.98 -7.98 -17.60
C ARG A 412 -16.66 -8.15 -16.25
N PRO A 413 -17.97 -8.46 -16.23
CA PRO A 413 -18.66 -8.82 -15.00
C PRO A 413 -17.97 -10.01 -14.30
N VAL A 414 -17.78 -9.89 -12.99
CA VAL A 414 -17.21 -10.91 -12.10
C VAL A 414 -18.23 -11.20 -11.00
N GLU A 415 -18.47 -12.48 -10.72
CA GLU A 415 -19.20 -12.93 -9.54
C GLU A 415 -18.20 -13.23 -8.41
N ILE A 416 -18.42 -12.64 -7.24
CA ILE A 416 -17.64 -12.92 -6.02
C ILE A 416 -18.39 -13.99 -5.22
N VAL A 417 -17.73 -15.12 -4.99
CA VAL A 417 -18.26 -16.23 -4.19
C VAL A 417 -17.47 -16.30 -2.89
N VAL A 418 -18.15 -16.19 -1.77
CA VAL A 418 -17.54 -16.12 -0.44
C VAL A 418 -17.72 -17.46 0.27
N GLY A 419 -16.61 -18.11 0.61
CA GLY A 419 -16.61 -19.36 1.37
C GLY A 419 -17.11 -19.17 2.81
N PRO A 420 -17.41 -20.27 3.53
CA PRO A 420 -17.83 -20.18 4.93
C PRO A 420 -16.79 -19.49 5.81
N GLY A 421 -17.24 -18.58 6.69
CA GLY A 421 -16.36 -17.87 7.61
C GLY A 421 -16.96 -16.59 8.17
N THR A 422 -16.24 -16.00 9.13
CA THR A 422 -16.53 -14.67 9.66
C THR A 422 -15.45 -13.69 9.17
N TYR A 423 -15.87 -12.80 8.29
CA TYR A 423 -15.05 -11.81 7.63
C TYR A 423 -15.17 -10.49 8.38
N ARG A 424 -14.23 -10.23 9.29
CA ARG A 424 -14.17 -8.95 10.01
C ARG A 424 -13.46 -7.90 9.17
N GLU A 425 -14.21 -7.17 8.36
CA GLU A 425 -13.70 -6.13 7.46
C GLU A 425 -14.81 -5.13 7.08
N VAL A 426 -14.41 -4.01 6.49
CA VAL A 426 -15.35 -3.02 5.95
C VAL A 426 -15.63 -3.33 4.49
N LEU A 427 -16.91 -3.60 4.16
CA LEU A 427 -17.34 -3.82 2.79
C LEU A 427 -17.83 -2.52 2.16
N SER A 428 -17.25 -2.11 1.04
CA SER A 428 -17.60 -0.91 0.28
C SER A 428 -17.62 -1.23 -1.21
N VAL A 429 -18.79 -1.06 -1.84
CA VAL A 429 -18.98 -1.22 -3.29
C VAL A 429 -19.16 0.16 -3.91
N TRP A 430 -18.09 0.65 -4.55
CA TRP A 430 -17.97 2.01 -5.09
C TRP A 430 -18.62 2.16 -6.47
N PRO A 431 -19.04 3.38 -6.86
CA PRO A 431 -19.39 3.65 -8.26
C PRO A 431 -18.29 3.17 -9.21
N GLY A 432 -18.68 2.62 -10.36
CA GLY A 432 -17.81 1.88 -11.28
C GLY A 432 -17.83 0.35 -11.08
N ALA A 433 -18.53 -0.15 -10.05
CA ALA A 433 -18.73 -1.59 -9.80
C ALA A 433 -20.19 -2.03 -10.11
N GLU A 434 -20.82 -1.44 -11.13
CA GLU A 434 -22.23 -1.67 -11.42
C GLU A 434 -22.52 -3.15 -11.76
N GLY A 435 -23.64 -3.66 -11.24
CA GLY A 435 -24.07 -5.03 -11.50
C GLY A 435 -23.25 -6.12 -10.79
N LEU A 436 -22.35 -5.75 -9.86
CA LEU A 436 -21.53 -6.70 -9.12
C LEU A 436 -22.40 -7.66 -8.30
N THR A 437 -22.07 -8.95 -8.32
CA THR A 437 -22.73 -9.97 -7.49
C THR A 437 -21.74 -10.49 -6.44
N ILE A 438 -22.14 -10.43 -5.17
CA ILE A 438 -21.43 -11.01 -4.03
C ILE A 438 -22.35 -12.03 -3.39
N ARG A 439 -21.95 -13.30 -3.35
CA ARG A 439 -22.78 -14.35 -2.77
C ARG A 439 -22.03 -15.31 -1.86
N GLY A 440 -22.71 -15.85 -0.86
CA GLY A 440 -22.21 -17.00 -0.11
C GLY A 440 -22.08 -18.26 -0.97
N ALA A 441 -21.11 -19.10 -0.63
CA ALA A 441 -20.81 -20.33 -1.38
C ALA A 441 -21.80 -21.47 -1.11
N THR A 442 -22.43 -21.49 0.07
CA THR A 442 -23.22 -22.64 0.56
C THR A 442 -24.72 -22.51 0.31
N GLY A 443 -25.21 -21.29 0.08
CA GLY A 443 -26.64 -21.01 0.03
C GLY A 443 -27.30 -20.89 1.40
N ASP A 444 -26.51 -20.89 2.50
CA ASP A 444 -26.99 -20.60 3.85
C ASP A 444 -26.34 -19.31 4.35
N PRO A 445 -27.11 -18.23 4.60
CA PRO A 445 -26.56 -16.95 5.04
C PRO A 445 -25.85 -17.01 6.40
N ALA A 446 -26.07 -18.04 7.21
CA ALA A 446 -25.38 -18.20 8.49
C ALA A 446 -23.93 -18.67 8.33
N ASP A 447 -23.58 -19.29 7.19
CA ASP A 447 -22.22 -19.79 6.95
C ASP A 447 -21.25 -18.66 6.59
N VAL A 448 -21.75 -17.53 6.08
CA VAL A 448 -20.94 -16.40 5.61
C VAL A 448 -21.37 -15.13 6.34
N VAL A 449 -20.54 -14.65 7.27
CA VAL A 449 -20.81 -13.44 8.04
C VAL A 449 -19.78 -12.37 7.72
N VAL A 450 -20.19 -11.24 7.15
CA VAL A 450 -19.34 -10.04 7.05
C VAL A 450 -19.70 -9.13 8.22
N THR A 451 -18.71 -8.80 9.06
CA THR A 451 -18.92 -8.11 10.33
C THR A 451 -17.96 -6.97 10.56
N TYR A 452 -18.43 -5.92 11.23
CA TYR A 452 -17.58 -4.82 11.71
C TYR A 452 -18.25 -4.11 12.89
N ASP A 453 -17.55 -3.21 13.57
CA ASP A 453 -17.94 -2.71 14.89
C ASP A 453 -17.98 -1.18 14.97
N LYS A 454 -18.23 -0.50 13.85
CA LYS A 454 -18.31 0.98 13.81
C LYS A 454 -19.74 1.48 13.94
N PRO A 455 -19.94 2.65 14.59
CA PRO A 455 -21.22 3.32 14.56
C PRO A 455 -21.51 3.86 13.15
N ALA A 456 -22.78 4.07 12.83
CA ALA A 456 -23.24 4.52 11.52
C ALA A 456 -22.70 5.89 11.08
N SER A 457 -22.35 6.75 12.06
CA SER A 457 -21.68 8.04 11.85
C SER A 457 -20.26 7.89 11.30
N ASP A 458 -19.62 6.76 11.60
CA ASP A 458 -18.29 6.44 11.14
C ASP A 458 -18.41 5.69 9.81
N TRP A 459 -18.98 4.48 9.84
CA TRP A 459 -19.21 3.67 8.65
C TRP A 459 -20.17 2.52 8.98
N ALA A 460 -21.00 2.11 8.02
CA ALA A 460 -21.77 0.87 8.13
C ALA A 460 -20.86 -0.35 7.92
N THR A 461 -21.26 -1.55 8.35
CA THR A 461 -20.47 -2.77 8.05
C THR A 461 -20.31 -2.96 6.53
N ALA A 462 -21.40 -2.82 5.78
CA ALA A 462 -21.40 -2.77 4.33
C ALA A 462 -21.99 -1.46 3.81
N THR A 463 -21.34 -0.87 2.81
CA THR A 463 -21.83 0.30 2.09
C THR A 463 -21.86 0.02 0.59
N VAL A 464 -23.03 0.10 -0.04
CA VAL A 464 -23.23 -0.09 -1.48
C VAL A 464 -23.62 1.26 -2.09
N LEU A 465 -22.73 1.80 -2.93
CA LEU A 465 -22.92 3.06 -3.66
C LEU A 465 -23.00 2.84 -5.19
N ALA A 466 -22.73 1.63 -5.67
CA ALA A 466 -22.85 1.26 -7.07
C ALA A 466 -24.25 0.72 -7.39
N ASP A 467 -24.69 0.96 -8.61
CA ASP A 467 -26.02 0.53 -9.06
C ASP A 467 -26.06 -0.97 -9.40
N GLY A 468 -27.23 -1.58 -9.21
CA GLY A 468 -27.53 -2.94 -9.65
C GLY A 468 -26.76 -4.05 -8.91
N VAL A 469 -26.17 -3.76 -7.76
CA VAL A 469 -25.42 -4.74 -6.97
C VAL A 469 -26.35 -5.82 -6.41
N THR A 470 -25.91 -7.07 -6.43
CA THR A 470 -26.63 -8.19 -5.81
C THR A 470 -25.83 -8.74 -4.64
N LEU A 471 -26.41 -8.71 -3.44
CA LEU A 471 -25.91 -9.42 -2.26
C LEU A 471 -26.79 -10.65 -2.04
N ARG A 472 -26.18 -11.82 -1.88
CA ARG A 472 -26.92 -13.09 -1.79
C ARG A 472 -26.34 -14.07 -0.77
N ASP A 473 -27.19 -14.84 -0.09
CA ASP A 473 -26.80 -15.98 0.78
C ASP A 473 -25.71 -15.61 1.82
N LEU A 474 -25.83 -14.47 2.50
CA LEU A 474 -24.85 -13.99 3.48
C LEU A 474 -25.48 -13.17 4.62
N THR A 475 -24.78 -13.06 5.73
CA THR A 475 -25.12 -12.19 6.86
C THR A 475 -24.23 -10.95 6.86
N LEU A 476 -24.85 -9.77 7.01
CA LEU A 476 -24.16 -8.52 7.34
C LEU A 476 -24.42 -8.19 8.81
N GLU A 477 -23.36 -8.03 9.59
CA GLU A 477 -23.44 -7.87 11.04
C GLU A 477 -22.72 -6.59 11.49
N ASN A 478 -23.35 -5.82 12.38
CA ASN A 478 -22.69 -4.75 13.12
C ASN A 478 -22.57 -5.12 14.59
N THR A 479 -21.34 -5.21 15.11
CA THR A 479 -21.02 -5.62 16.48
C THR A 479 -20.61 -4.47 17.39
N TYR A 480 -20.93 -3.22 17.04
CA TYR A 480 -20.57 -2.03 17.81
C TYR A 480 -20.96 -2.17 19.30
N ASP A 481 -19.95 -2.07 20.17
CA ASP A 481 -20.11 -2.21 21.61
C ASP A 481 -20.60 -0.88 22.22
N ALA A 482 -21.92 -0.73 22.30
CA ALA A 482 -22.58 0.43 22.90
C ALA A 482 -22.39 0.51 24.43
N GLU A 483 -22.10 -0.61 25.11
CA GLU A 483 -21.83 -0.60 26.55
C GLU A 483 -20.47 0.03 26.84
N ALA A 484 -19.45 -0.31 26.04
CA ALA A 484 -18.11 0.25 26.18
C ALA A 484 -17.98 1.67 25.61
N ASN A 485 -18.65 1.98 24.50
CA ASN A 485 -18.44 3.22 23.73
C ASN A 485 -19.59 4.23 23.81
N GLY A 486 -20.66 3.89 24.52
CA GLY A 486 -21.89 4.67 24.60
C GLY A 486 -22.83 4.44 23.41
N PRO A 487 -24.13 4.74 23.57
CA PRO A 487 -25.14 4.45 22.55
C PRO A 487 -24.95 5.33 21.33
N ARG A 488 -24.81 4.70 20.16
CA ARG A 488 -24.78 5.33 18.84
C ARG A 488 -25.61 4.48 17.88
N GLU A 489 -26.11 5.09 16.82
CA GLU A 489 -26.77 4.36 15.74
C GLU A 489 -25.79 3.38 15.08
N THR A 490 -26.27 2.20 14.71
CA THR A 490 -25.51 1.14 14.04
C THR A 490 -26.20 0.73 12.75
N LEU A 491 -25.42 0.54 11.70
CA LEU A 491 -25.89 0.06 10.41
C LEU A 491 -25.09 -1.17 10.00
N ALA A 492 -25.81 -2.25 9.69
CA ALA A 492 -25.22 -3.42 9.03
C ALA A 492 -25.07 -3.14 7.52
N LEU A 493 -26.00 -2.38 6.94
CA LEU A 493 -25.99 -2.03 5.53
C LEU A 493 -26.39 -0.57 5.31
N ARG A 494 -25.58 0.17 4.54
CA ARG A 494 -26.00 1.39 3.84
C ARG A 494 -26.05 1.09 2.35
N ASP A 495 -27.20 1.33 1.73
CA ASP A 495 -27.45 0.96 0.34
C ASP A 495 -28.07 2.14 -0.42
N ALA A 496 -27.20 2.94 -1.01
CA ALA A 496 -27.56 4.14 -1.76
C ALA A 496 -27.48 3.93 -3.29
N GLY A 497 -27.10 2.74 -3.75
CA GLY A 497 -27.09 2.39 -5.17
C GLY A 497 -28.49 2.10 -5.69
N ASP A 498 -28.77 2.48 -6.93
CA ASP A 498 -30.05 2.21 -7.55
C ASP A 498 -30.17 0.73 -7.93
N GLY A 499 -31.23 0.06 -7.48
CA GLY A 499 -31.54 -1.31 -7.88
C GLY A 499 -30.73 -2.40 -7.19
N THR A 500 -30.18 -2.13 -6.00
CA THR A 500 -29.55 -3.17 -5.18
C THR A 500 -30.54 -4.29 -4.82
N VAL A 501 -30.12 -5.53 -5.03
CA VAL A 501 -30.89 -6.75 -4.74
C VAL A 501 -30.31 -7.44 -3.52
N LEU A 502 -31.17 -7.69 -2.52
CA LEU A 502 -30.85 -8.52 -1.36
C LEU A 502 -31.63 -9.83 -1.48
N ASP A 503 -30.93 -10.94 -1.67
CA ASP A 503 -31.52 -12.27 -1.88
C ASP A 503 -31.02 -13.23 -0.79
N ASP A 504 -31.86 -13.59 0.17
CA ASP A 504 -31.46 -14.35 1.36
C ASP A 504 -30.28 -13.72 2.15
N VAL A 505 -30.41 -12.41 2.44
CA VAL A 505 -29.44 -11.65 3.24
C VAL A 505 -29.99 -11.38 4.63
N ALA A 506 -29.23 -11.76 5.67
CA ALA A 506 -29.55 -11.43 7.06
C ALA A 506 -28.84 -10.15 7.51
N LEU A 507 -29.53 -9.27 8.24
CA LEU A 507 -28.96 -8.08 8.88
C LEU A 507 -29.00 -8.25 10.40
N VAL A 508 -27.85 -8.16 11.07
CA VAL A 508 -27.70 -8.40 12.51
C VAL A 508 -27.00 -7.22 13.19
N GLY A 509 -27.44 -6.83 14.38
CA GLY A 509 -26.78 -5.80 15.21
C GLY A 509 -26.80 -4.36 14.68
N GLY A 510 -27.34 -4.13 13.48
CA GLY A 510 -27.57 -2.81 12.89
C GLY A 510 -28.64 -2.85 11.80
N GLY A 511 -29.24 -1.69 11.52
CA GLY A 511 -30.31 -1.54 10.52
C GLY A 511 -29.79 -1.44 9.08
N ARG A 512 -30.74 -1.14 8.16
CA ARG A 512 -30.47 -0.71 6.78
C ARG A 512 -30.83 0.76 6.64
N SER A 513 -29.98 1.54 5.98
CA SER A 513 -30.30 2.89 5.49
C SER A 513 -30.13 2.94 3.97
N THR A 514 -30.92 3.78 3.30
CA THR A 514 -30.82 4.07 1.87
C THR A 514 -30.33 5.49 1.59
N ASP A 515 -29.85 6.18 2.62
CA ASP A 515 -29.36 7.55 2.48
C ASP A 515 -27.98 7.51 1.81
N ASP A 516 -27.77 8.36 0.81
CA ASP A 516 -26.47 8.55 0.21
C ASP A 516 -25.61 9.41 1.16
N PRO A 517 -24.47 8.90 1.65
CA PRO A 517 -23.63 9.68 2.54
C PRO A 517 -22.99 10.90 1.85
N ARG A 518 -23.09 11.00 0.52
CA ARG A 518 -22.59 12.13 -0.29
C ARG A 518 -23.57 13.30 -0.37
N ASP A 519 -24.81 13.11 0.06
CA ASP A 519 -25.85 14.15 0.07
C ASP A 519 -25.88 14.95 1.39
N SER A 520 -25.03 14.59 2.37
CA SER A 520 -25.04 15.15 3.73
C SER A 520 -24.17 16.38 3.92
#